data_AF-A0A518C1Z3-F1
#
_entry.id   AF-A0A518C1Z3-F1
#
_cell.length_a   1.000
_cell.length_b   1.000
_cell.length_c   1.000
_cell.angle_alpha   90.00
_cell.angle_beta   90.00
_cell.angle_gamma   90.00
#
_symmetry.space_group_name_H-M   'P 1'
#
loop_
_entity.id
_entity.type
_entity.pdbx_description
1 polymer ?
#
loop_
_entity_poly.entity_id
_entity_poly.type
_entity_poly.pdbx_seq_one_letter_code
_entity_poly.pdbx_strand_id
1 'polypeptide(L)'
;MAHKKGQGSSRNGRDSNPQYRGVKKYGGQTVKAGSILVRQLGTKFRAGKNVGMGKDYTLFALSDGTVMFDQGSRRVNIVVEAN
;
A
#
# COMPACT_ATOMS: atom_id res chain seq x y z
N MET A 1 48.52 -10.57 34.05
CA MET A 1 47.21 -10.10 33.54
C MET A 1 47.14 -10.45 32.07
N ALA A 2 46.43 -11.54 31.72
CA ALA A 2 46.42 -12.10 30.37
C ALA A 2 45.53 -11.27 29.42
N HIS A 3 46.08 -10.93 28.26
CA HIS A 3 45.36 -10.26 27.19
C HIS A 3 44.38 -11.22 26.49
N LYS A 4 43.09 -10.88 26.52
CA LYS A 4 42.24 -10.77 25.33
C LYS A 4 40.91 -10.15 25.76
N LYS A 5 40.64 -8.90 25.38
CA LYS A 5 39.24 -8.47 25.23
C LYS A 5 38.69 -9.25 24.06
N GLY A 6 37.97 -10.33 24.34
CA GLY A 6 37.22 -11.08 23.33
C GLY A 6 36.17 -10.14 22.75
N GLN A 7 36.51 -9.43 21.67
CA GLN A 7 35.59 -8.54 20.99
C GLN A 7 34.76 -9.38 20.02
N GLY A 8 33.54 -9.72 20.42
CA GLY A 8 32.58 -10.34 19.50
C GLY A 8 32.16 -9.31 18.45
N SER A 9 32.39 -9.60 17.17
CA SER A 9 31.84 -8.79 16.09
C SER A 9 30.35 -9.07 15.96
N SER A 10 29.51 -8.03 15.93
CA SER A 10 28.09 -8.22 15.58
C SER A 10 27.99 -8.76 14.16
N ARG A 11 27.33 -9.91 14.00
CA ARG A 11 26.93 -10.47 12.70
C ARG A 11 25.62 -9.88 12.17
N ASN A 12 24.93 -9.10 13.01
CA ASN A 12 23.60 -8.57 12.73
C ASN A 12 23.74 -7.09 12.37
N GLY A 13 23.46 -6.77 11.10
CA GLY A 13 23.49 -5.40 10.55
C GLY A 13 22.93 -5.31 9.14
N ARG A 14 22.25 -6.37 8.65
CA ARG A 14 21.61 -6.39 7.34
C ARG A 14 20.13 -6.10 7.55
N ASP A 15 19.66 -5.04 6.94
CA ASP A 15 18.25 -4.76 6.80
C ASP A 15 17.92 -4.48 5.33
N SER A 16 16.68 -4.68 4.96
CA SER A 16 16.16 -4.36 3.65
C SER A 16 15.74 -2.90 3.57
N ASN A 17 15.80 -2.32 2.37
CA ASN A 17 15.28 -0.97 2.15
C ASN A 17 13.77 -0.90 2.40
N PRO A 18 13.26 0.25 2.87
CA PRO A 18 11.82 0.46 3.01
C PRO A 18 11.11 0.35 1.66
N GLN A 19 9.94 -0.30 1.66
CA GLN A 19 9.18 -0.61 0.44
C GLN A 19 8.07 0.41 0.13
N TYR A 20 7.95 1.47 0.92
CA TYR A 20 6.98 2.57 0.77
C TYR A 20 5.53 2.11 0.49
N ARG A 21 5.11 1.03 1.15
CA ARG A 21 3.74 0.50 1.07
C ARG A 21 2.77 1.37 1.87
N GLY A 22 1.49 1.22 1.60
CA GLY A 22 0.41 1.94 2.25
C GLY A 22 -0.56 2.60 1.26
N VAL A 23 -1.54 3.30 1.82
CA VAL A 23 -2.54 4.08 1.10
C VAL A 23 -1.86 5.29 0.45
N LYS A 24 -2.20 5.55 -0.81
CA LYS A 24 -1.70 6.68 -1.61
C LYS A 24 -2.79 7.72 -1.87
N LYS A 25 -4.05 7.30 -1.88
CA LYS A 25 -5.23 8.16 -2.01
C LYS A 25 -6.23 7.81 -0.93
N TYR A 26 -6.63 8.82 -0.16
CA TYR A 26 -7.55 8.68 0.97
C TYR A 26 -9.00 8.90 0.53
N GLY A 27 -9.95 8.53 1.39
CA GLY A 27 -11.38 8.74 1.12
C GLY A 27 -11.70 10.21 0.87
N GLY A 28 -12.59 10.47 -0.10
CA GLY A 28 -12.99 11.81 -0.50
C GLY A 28 -12.04 12.49 -1.51
N GLN A 29 -10.92 11.86 -1.88
CA GLN A 29 -10.02 12.42 -2.87
C GLN A 29 -10.45 12.05 -4.30
N THR A 30 -10.42 13.03 -5.19
CA THR A 30 -10.62 12.81 -6.63
C THR A 30 -9.38 12.17 -7.25
N VAL A 31 -9.60 11.18 -8.11
CA VAL A 31 -8.57 10.41 -8.79
C VAL A 31 -8.92 10.23 -10.26
N LYS A 32 -7.89 10.10 -11.09
CA LYS A 32 -8.03 9.69 -12.49
C LYS A 32 -7.85 8.18 -12.64
N ALA A 33 -8.38 7.60 -13.70
CA ALA A 33 -8.13 6.24 -14.13
C ALA A 33 -6.62 5.97 -14.20
N GLY A 34 -6.21 4.80 -13.75
CA GLY A 34 -4.80 4.40 -13.61
C GLY A 34 -4.10 4.90 -12.34
N SER A 35 -4.70 5.80 -11.57
CA SER A 35 -4.09 6.29 -10.31
C SER A 35 -3.91 5.16 -9.30
N ILE A 36 -2.75 5.10 -8.66
CA ILE A 36 -2.48 4.15 -7.58
C ILE A 36 -3.22 4.58 -6.31
N LEU A 37 -4.01 3.65 -5.74
CA LEU A 37 -4.77 3.87 -4.51
C LEU A 37 -4.05 3.31 -3.29
N VAL A 38 -3.53 2.09 -3.37
CA VAL A 38 -2.86 1.39 -2.26
C VAL A 38 -1.74 0.50 -2.79
N ARG A 39 -0.54 0.60 -2.21
CA ARG A 39 0.53 -0.39 -2.39
C ARG A 39 0.57 -1.33 -1.19
N GLN A 40 0.50 -2.63 -1.39
CA GLN A 40 0.41 -3.61 -0.30
C GLN A 40 1.10 -4.94 -0.66
N LEU A 41 1.22 -5.83 0.33
CA LEU A 41 1.42 -7.25 0.08
C LEU A 41 0.22 -8.01 0.61
N GLY A 42 -0.29 -8.93 -0.21
CA GLY A 42 -1.57 -9.56 0.04
C GLY A 42 -2.72 -8.56 0.05
N THR A 43 -3.92 -9.03 0.36
CA THR A 43 -5.15 -8.24 0.28
C THR A 43 -5.55 -7.68 1.65
N LYS A 44 -4.78 -6.70 2.16
CA LYS A 44 -5.20 -5.93 3.36
C LYS A 44 -6.44 -5.10 3.03
N PHE A 45 -6.37 -4.41 1.90
CA PHE A 45 -7.50 -3.77 1.23
C PHE A 45 -7.90 -4.59 0.01
N ARG A 46 -9.20 -4.79 -0.17
CA ARG A 46 -9.78 -5.48 -1.32
C ARG A 46 -10.22 -4.46 -2.38
N ALA A 47 -10.08 -4.85 -3.64
CA ALA A 47 -10.63 -4.09 -4.74
C ALA A 47 -12.17 -4.12 -4.66
N GLY A 48 -12.79 -2.96 -4.78
CA GLY A 48 -14.22 -2.77 -4.87
C GLY A 48 -14.64 -2.28 -6.26
N LYS A 49 -15.71 -1.48 -6.30
CA LYS A 49 -16.25 -0.93 -7.56
C LYS A 49 -15.22 0.00 -8.21
N ASN A 50 -15.01 -0.17 -9.52
CA ASN A 50 -14.10 0.65 -10.34
C ASN A 50 -12.64 0.66 -9.86
N VAL A 51 -12.21 -0.39 -9.16
CA VAL A 51 -10.83 -0.55 -8.69
C VAL A 51 -10.29 -1.89 -9.19
N GLY A 52 -9.10 -1.85 -9.78
CA GLY A 52 -8.35 -3.03 -10.22
C GLY A 52 -7.30 -3.45 -9.19
N MET A 53 -6.84 -4.69 -9.27
CA MET A 53 -5.74 -5.22 -8.48
C MET A 53 -4.64 -5.74 -9.40
N GLY A 54 -3.41 -5.26 -9.20
CA GLY A 54 -2.23 -5.72 -9.92
C GLY A 54 -1.72 -7.08 -9.41
N LYS A 55 -0.78 -7.69 -10.14
CA LYS A 55 -0.11 -8.95 -9.75
C LYS A 55 0.61 -8.83 -8.39
N ASP A 56 1.08 -7.63 -8.06
CA ASP A 56 1.75 -7.29 -6.80
C ASP A 56 0.76 -6.87 -5.69
N TYR A 57 -0.55 -7.10 -5.89
CA TYR A 57 -1.64 -6.69 -5.00
C TYR A 57 -1.88 -5.17 -4.89
N THR A 58 -1.20 -4.35 -5.71
CA THR A 58 -1.44 -2.90 -5.76
C THR A 58 -2.84 -2.61 -6.28
N LEU A 59 -3.58 -1.73 -5.59
CA LEU A 59 -4.89 -1.26 -6.01
C LEU A 59 -4.77 0.01 -6.85
N PHE A 60 -5.49 0.05 -7.97
CA PHE A 60 -5.49 1.19 -8.90
C PHE A 60 -6.90 1.51 -9.42
N ALA A 61 -7.10 2.77 -9.80
CA ALA A 61 -8.35 3.27 -10.35
C ALA A 61 -8.63 2.72 -11.75
N LEU A 62 -9.83 2.21 -12.01
CA LEU A 62 -10.27 1.85 -13.38
C LEU A 62 -11.03 3.00 -14.07
N SER A 63 -11.60 3.92 -13.30
CA SER A 63 -12.30 5.09 -13.80
C SER A 63 -11.92 6.34 -13.01
N ASP A 64 -12.22 7.50 -13.58
CA ASP A 64 -12.17 8.78 -12.87
C ASP A 64 -13.28 8.83 -11.81
N GLY A 65 -13.05 9.53 -10.71
CA GLY A 65 -14.05 9.73 -9.66
C GLY A 65 -13.43 9.96 -8.29
N THR A 66 -14.22 9.73 -7.24
CA THR A 66 -13.85 9.98 -5.85
C THR A 66 -13.64 8.67 -5.10
N VAL A 67 -12.54 8.58 -4.35
CA VAL A 67 -12.19 7.38 -3.57
C VAL A 67 -13.11 7.22 -2.37
N MET A 68 -13.67 6.03 -2.19
CA MET A 68 -14.52 5.67 -1.05
C MET A 68 -14.06 4.35 -0.43
N PHE A 69 -13.82 4.37 0.88
CA PHE A 69 -13.53 3.17 1.66
C PHE A 69 -14.80 2.65 2.33
N ASP A 70 -15.05 1.35 2.29
CA ASP A 70 -16.19 0.70 2.95
C ASP A 70 -15.78 -0.57 3.73
N GLN A 71 -16.75 -1.27 4.31
CA GLN A 71 -16.55 -2.51 5.09
C GLN A 71 -15.47 -2.38 6.17
N GLY A 72 -15.59 -1.36 7.04
CA GLY A 72 -14.57 -1.08 8.05
C GLY A 72 -13.22 -0.67 7.44
N SER A 73 -13.26 0.06 6.33
CA SER A 73 -12.11 0.50 5.53
C SER A 73 -11.31 -0.62 4.85
N ARG A 74 -11.83 -1.84 4.73
CA ARG A 74 -11.09 -2.96 4.12
C ARG A 74 -11.34 -3.13 2.63
N ARG A 75 -12.24 -2.35 2.03
CA ARG A 75 -12.48 -2.36 0.58
C ARG A 75 -12.50 -0.94 0.02
N VAL A 76 -11.90 -0.78 -1.16
CA VAL A 76 -11.68 0.52 -1.81
C VAL A 76 -12.51 0.58 -3.09
N ASN A 77 -13.28 1.64 -3.24
CA ASN A 77 -14.15 1.88 -4.39
C ASN A 77 -13.83 3.26 -5.00
N ILE A 78 -14.19 3.43 -6.26
CA ILE A 78 -14.27 4.75 -6.89
C ILE A 78 -15.72 5.02 -7.27
N VAL A 79 -16.26 6.09 -6.70
CA VAL A 79 -17.58 6.63 -7.00
C VAL A 79 -17.44 7.61 -8.15
N VAL A 80 -18.09 7.31 -9.26
CA VAL A 80 -18.15 8.22 -10.41
C VAL A 80 -19.30 9.18 -10.14
N GLU A 81 -19.02 10.49 -10.15
CA GLU A 81 -20.10 11.49 -10.13
C GLU A 81 -20.77 11.47 -11.51
N ALA A 82 -22.06 11.21 -11.53
CA ALA A 82 -22.87 11.35 -12.73
C ALA A 82 -23.17 12.84 -12.90
N ASN A 83 -22.94 13.36 -14.12
CA ASN A 83 -23.48 14.66 -14.52
C ASN A 83 -25.01 14.62 -14.61
#